data_AF-A0A4Q3A0Q0-F1
#
_entry.id   AF-A0A4Q3A0Q0-F1
#
_cell.length_a   1.000
_cell.length_b   1.000
_cell.length_c   1.000
_cell.angle_alpha   90.00
_cell.angle_beta   90.00
_cell.angle_gamma   90.00
#
_symmetry.space_group_name_H-M   'P 1'
#
loop_
_entity.id
_entity.type
_entity.pdbx_description
1 polymer ?
#
loop_
_entity_poly.entity_id
_entity_poly.type
_entity_poly.pdbx_seq_one_letter_code
_entity_poly.pdbx_strand_id
1 'polypeptide(L)'
;MDISGIAIIDLQQVTEKIDLEYYVVIDQLNRNFKALLGGAPATGIYLDLCRQLCALVSSIMEERRAILVPYLMELQHKEADGHNCSTCSGGCKVQHGIYVASLSGSHAKLRAMIDDVQRCRTSVGEGDAGYRISIYELTVTNALLDLFELEEQQLIPEIVKAQKAIHAY
;
A
#
# COMPACT_ATOMS: atom_id res chain seq x y z
N MET A 1 -26.58 -21.04 -13.95
CA MET A 1 -25.85 -19.80 -13.64
C MET A 1 -24.40 -20.18 -13.58
N ASP A 2 -23.72 -19.91 -14.68
CA ASP A 2 -22.31 -20.24 -14.89
C ASP A 2 -21.50 -19.16 -14.17
N ILE A 3 -20.76 -19.54 -13.12
CA ILE A 3 -19.84 -18.64 -12.41
C ILE A 3 -18.49 -18.68 -13.16
N SER A 4 -18.56 -18.50 -14.48
CA SER A 4 -17.41 -18.42 -15.36
C SER A 4 -17.01 -16.96 -15.48
N GLY A 5 -15.92 -16.55 -14.82
CA GLY A 5 -15.30 -15.26 -15.14
C GLY A 5 -14.60 -14.49 -14.02
N ILE A 6 -14.29 -15.07 -12.86
CA ILE A 6 -13.23 -14.47 -12.04
C ILE A 6 -11.93 -14.79 -12.76
N ALA A 7 -11.40 -13.82 -13.50
CA ALA A 7 -10.07 -13.92 -14.07
C ALA A 7 -9.11 -14.33 -12.94
N ILE A 8 -8.44 -15.46 -13.08
CA ILE A 8 -7.37 -15.84 -12.16
C ILE A 8 -6.23 -14.87 -12.47
N ILE A 9 -6.13 -13.81 -11.67
CA ILE A 9 -5.03 -12.85 -11.75
C ILE A 9 -3.86 -13.52 -11.03
N ASP A 10 -2.81 -13.86 -11.77
CA ASP A 10 -1.57 -14.40 -11.19
C ASP A 10 -0.76 -13.31 -10.48
N LEU A 11 0.25 -13.72 -9.69
CA LEU A 11 1.09 -12.79 -8.93
C LEU A 11 1.74 -11.71 -9.80
N GLN A 12 2.09 -12.01 -11.05
CA GLN A 12 2.67 -11.05 -11.98
C GLN A 12 1.67 -9.96 -12.33
N GLN A 13 0.47 -10.34 -12.79
CA GLN A 13 -0.58 -9.41 -13.15
C GLN A 13 -1.02 -8.54 -11.96
N VAL A 14 -1.14 -9.12 -10.75
CA VAL A 14 -1.45 -8.34 -9.54
C VAL A 14 -0.33 -7.34 -9.22
N THR A 15 0.93 -7.75 -9.35
CA THR A 15 2.09 -6.88 -9.06
C THR A 15 2.17 -5.69 -10.01
N GLU A 16 2.06 -5.95 -11.32
CA GLU A 16 2.08 -4.89 -12.34
C GLU A 16 0.92 -3.91 -12.14
N LYS A 17 -0.27 -4.44 -11.87
CA LYS A 17 -1.46 -3.61 -11.60
C LYS A 17 -1.26 -2.73 -10.38
N ILE A 18 -0.82 -3.29 -9.25
CA ILE A 18 -0.66 -2.51 -8.01
C ILE A 18 0.43 -1.44 -8.16
N ASP A 19 1.56 -1.78 -8.77
CA ASP A 19 2.67 -0.82 -8.93
C ASP A 19 2.25 0.37 -9.81
N LEU A 20 1.68 0.08 -10.98
CA LEU A 20 1.34 1.11 -11.97
C LEU A 20 0.07 1.89 -11.62
N GLU A 21 -0.99 1.20 -11.19
CA GLU A 21 -2.31 1.82 -11.01
C GLU A 21 -2.51 2.36 -9.60
N TYR A 22 -1.81 1.85 -8.58
CA TYR A 22 -2.02 2.25 -7.19
C TYR A 22 -0.80 2.95 -6.59
N TYR A 23 0.38 2.32 -6.54
CA TYR A 23 1.53 2.93 -5.84
C TYR A 23 1.96 4.24 -6.47
N VAL A 24 2.07 4.31 -7.81
CA VAL A 24 2.41 5.54 -8.53
C VAL A 24 1.33 6.61 -8.33
N VAL A 25 0.05 6.24 -8.42
CA VAL A 25 -1.08 7.17 -8.34
C VAL A 25 -1.22 7.74 -6.93
N ILE A 26 -1.18 6.90 -5.90
CA ILE A 26 -1.27 7.31 -4.49
C ILE A 26 -0.08 8.20 -4.12
N ASP A 27 1.13 7.86 -4.56
CA ASP A 27 2.32 8.69 -4.34
C ASP A 27 2.14 10.08 -4.99
N GLN A 28 1.57 10.15 -6.20
CA GLN A 28 1.30 11.42 -6.86
C GLN A 28 0.19 12.23 -6.16
N LEU A 29 -0.91 11.59 -5.78
CA LEU A 29 -2.00 12.23 -5.01
C LEU A 29 -1.46 12.79 -3.70
N ASN A 30 -0.62 12.01 -3.00
CA ASN A 30 0.00 12.41 -1.75
C ASN A 30 0.99 13.57 -1.92
N ARG A 31 1.79 13.58 -3.00
CA ARG A 31 2.65 14.75 -3.33
C ARG A 31 1.82 16.02 -3.54
N ASN A 32 0.73 15.93 -4.27
CA ASN A 32 -0.16 17.07 -4.50
C ASN A 32 -0.79 17.55 -3.18
N PHE A 33 -1.18 16.61 -2.31
CA PHE A 33 -1.73 16.94 -1.00
C PHE A 33 -0.70 17.61 -0.09
N LYS A 34 0.54 17.10 -0.05
CA LYS A 34 1.66 17.75 0.67
C LYS A 34 1.91 19.18 0.19
N ALA A 35 1.92 19.39 -1.12
CA ALA A 35 2.12 20.73 -1.69
C ALA A 35 1.02 21.70 -1.24
N LEU A 36 -0.23 21.25 -1.21
CA LEU A 36 -1.36 22.03 -0.69
C LEU A 36 -1.18 22.35 0.80
N LEU A 37 -0.79 21.37 1.61
CA LEU A 37 -0.55 21.56 3.06
C LEU A 37 0.63 22.48 3.36
N GLY A 38 1.63 22.53 2.49
CA GLY A 38 2.78 23.44 2.60
C GLY A 38 2.41 24.91 2.40
N GLY A 39 1.31 25.20 1.70
CA GLY A 39 0.75 26.54 1.56
C GLY A 39 -0.25 26.93 2.66
N ALA A 40 -0.67 25.99 3.50
CA ALA A 40 -1.63 26.23 4.58
C ALA A 40 -0.92 26.69 5.88
N PRO A 41 -1.54 27.58 6.68
CA PRO A 41 -0.96 28.00 7.96
C PRO A 41 -0.71 26.79 8.88
N ALA A 42 0.36 26.86 9.68
CA ALA A 42 0.81 25.78 10.56
C ALA A 42 -0.02 25.66 11.85
N THR A 43 -1.33 25.87 11.78
CA THR A 43 -2.19 25.96 12.97
C THR A 43 -3.35 24.99 12.87
N GLY A 44 -3.38 24.00 13.77
CA GLY A 44 -4.54 23.14 13.99
C GLY A 44 -4.19 21.65 13.95
N ILE A 45 -4.71 20.92 14.93
CA ILE A 45 -4.47 19.47 15.10
C ILE A 45 -4.79 18.71 13.81
N TYR A 46 -5.87 19.06 13.10
CA TYR A 46 -6.22 18.42 11.84
C TYR A 46 -5.14 18.59 10.76
N LEU A 47 -4.58 19.78 10.58
CA LEU A 47 -3.55 20.01 9.57
C LEU A 47 -2.26 19.26 9.91
N ASP A 48 -1.92 19.16 11.20
CA ASP A 48 -0.77 18.39 11.65
C ASP A 48 -0.97 16.89 11.46
N LEU A 49 -2.18 16.37 11.71
CA LEU A 49 -2.53 14.99 11.38
C LEU A 49 -2.50 14.73 9.88
N CYS A 50 -2.97 15.66 9.05
CA CYS A 50 -2.87 15.54 7.59
C CYS A 50 -1.40 15.49 7.13
N ARG A 51 -0.52 16.31 7.71
CA ARG A 51 0.93 16.27 7.41
C ARG A 51 1.55 14.94 7.83
N GLN A 52 1.19 14.42 9.00
CA GLN A 52 1.63 13.12 9.49
C GLN A 52 1.14 11.97 8.59
N LEU A 53 -0.13 11.99 8.20
CA LEU A 53 -0.69 11.06 7.22
C LEU A 53 0.11 11.10 5.92
N CYS A 54 0.35 12.29 5.38
CA CYS A 54 1.12 12.43 4.15
C CYS A 54 2.56 11.87 4.28
N ALA A 55 3.22 12.12 5.41
CA ALA A 55 4.55 11.59 5.68
C ALA A 55 4.55 10.05 5.74
N LEU A 56 3.58 9.48 6.47
CA LEU A 56 3.39 8.03 6.58
C LEU A 56 3.11 7.39 5.22
N VAL A 57 2.23 7.98 4.41
CA VAL A 57 1.91 7.50 3.06
C VAL A 57 3.17 7.49 2.18
N SER A 58 3.97 8.57 2.17
CA SER A 58 5.21 8.57 1.38
C SER A 58 6.19 7.49 1.81
N SER A 59 6.39 7.32 3.12
CA SER A 59 7.28 6.28 3.65
C SER A 59 6.84 4.89 3.20
N ILE A 60 5.54 4.60 3.29
CA ILE A 60 4.99 3.30 2.89
C ILE A 60 5.07 3.13 1.36
N MET A 61 4.72 4.12 0.56
CA MET A 61 4.82 4.02 -0.91
C MET A 61 6.27 3.86 -1.38
N GLU A 62 7.24 4.46 -0.69
CA GLU A 62 8.66 4.24 -0.93
C GLU A 62 9.07 2.81 -0.56
N GLU A 63 8.70 2.33 0.63
CA GLU A 63 8.95 0.95 1.05
C GLU A 63 8.36 -0.07 0.06
N ARG A 64 7.13 0.16 -0.40
CA ARG A 64 6.46 -0.69 -1.40
C ARG A 64 7.27 -0.82 -2.68
N ARG A 65 7.72 0.31 -3.26
CA ARG A 65 8.46 0.29 -4.53
C ARG A 65 9.90 -0.17 -4.37
N ALA A 66 10.57 0.21 -3.29
CA ALA A 66 11.99 -0.07 -3.09
C ALA A 66 12.25 -1.48 -2.54
N ILE A 67 11.26 -2.08 -1.87
CA ILE A 67 11.44 -3.35 -1.15
C ILE A 67 10.42 -4.40 -1.60
N LEU A 68 9.11 -4.09 -1.53
CA LEU A 68 8.09 -5.09 -1.82
C LEU A 68 8.08 -5.48 -3.30
N VAL A 69 8.03 -4.52 -4.23
CA VAL A 69 7.99 -4.81 -5.68
C VAL A 69 9.17 -5.68 -6.12
N PRO A 70 10.45 -5.36 -5.77
CA PRO A 70 11.57 -6.24 -6.07
C PRO A 70 11.42 -7.65 -5.48
N TYR A 71 10.90 -7.76 -4.26
CA TYR A 71 10.62 -9.06 -3.65
C TYR A 71 9.56 -9.85 -4.41
N LEU A 72 8.49 -9.20 -4.88
CA LEU A 72 7.45 -9.85 -5.68
C LEU A 72 8.01 -10.39 -6.99
N MET A 73 8.88 -9.61 -7.66
CA MET A 73 9.58 -10.05 -8.86
C MET A 73 10.51 -11.24 -8.59
N GLU A 74 11.26 -11.22 -7.48
CA GLU A 74 12.12 -12.35 -7.07
C GLU A 74 11.29 -13.60 -6.78
N LEU A 75 10.14 -13.43 -6.11
CA LEU A 75 9.22 -14.52 -5.78
C LEU A 75 8.64 -15.16 -7.04
N GLN A 76 8.21 -14.35 -8.01
CA GLN A 76 7.76 -14.81 -9.32
C GLN A 76 8.85 -15.58 -10.07
N HIS A 77 10.07 -15.06 -10.09
CA HIS A 77 11.19 -15.73 -10.75
C HIS A 77 11.50 -17.10 -10.12
N LYS A 78 11.53 -17.18 -8.79
CA LYS A 78 11.72 -18.43 -8.06
C LYS A 78 10.60 -19.44 -8.32
N GLU A 79 9.36 -18.98 -8.39
CA GLU A 79 8.23 -19.84 -8.72
C GLU A 79 8.34 -20.38 -10.15
N ALA A 80 8.64 -19.53 -11.13
CA ALA A 80 8.81 -19.91 -12.53
C ALA A 80 9.95 -20.92 -12.74
N ASP A 81 11.04 -20.78 -12.00
CA ASP A 81 12.20 -21.69 -12.05
C ASP A 81 11.97 -23.01 -11.28
N GLY A 82 10.83 -23.17 -10.61
CA GLY A 82 10.56 -24.33 -9.74
C GLY A 82 11.52 -24.41 -8.56
N HIS A 83 11.99 -23.26 -8.06
CA HIS A 83 12.97 -23.19 -7.00
C HIS A 83 12.44 -23.82 -5.70
N ASN A 84 13.31 -24.53 -4.97
CA ASN A 84 12.98 -25.07 -3.66
C ASN A 84 13.85 -24.40 -2.58
N CYS A 85 13.26 -23.46 -1.85
CA CYS A 85 13.92 -22.72 -0.78
C CYS A 85 14.38 -23.62 0.38
N SER A 86 13.73 -24.77 0.59
CA SER A 86 14.07 -25.70 1.66
C SER A 86 15.35 -26.51 1.40
N THR A 87 15.78 -26.63 0.14
CA THR A 87 16.94 -27.44 -0.26
C THR A 87 18.00 -26.66 -1.04
N CYS A 88 17.84 -25.33 -1.18
CA CYS A 88 18.79 -24.53 -1.95
C CYS A 88 20.20 -24.56 -1.33
N SER A 89 21.22 -24.63 -2.19
CA SER A 89 22.62 -24.97 -1.88
C SER A 89 23.35 -24.00 -0.93
N GLY A 90 22.72 -22.89 -0.55
CA GLY A 90 23.24 -21.92 0.42
C GLY A 90 22.29 -21.57 1.57
N GLY A 91 21.12 -22.24 1.66
CA GLY A 91 20.01 -21.87 2.54
C GLY A 91 19.33 -20.57 2.09
N CYS A 92 18.00 -20.57 1.98
CA CYS A 92 17.30 -19.37 1.55
C CYS A 92 17.42 -18.32 2.67
N LYS A 93 18.04 -17.18 2.36
CA LYS A 93 18.24 -16.09 3.33
C LYS A 93 17.10 -15.07 3.33
N VAL A 94 16.18 -15.19 2.38
CA VAL A 94 15.04 -14.28 2.25
C VAL A 94 14.03 -14.58 3.34
N GLN A 95 13.66 -13.57 4.12
CA GLN A 95 12.66 -13.69 5.18
C GLN A 95 11.25 -13.56 4.59
N HIS A 96 10.77 -14.58 3.87
CA HIS A 96 9.51 -14.51 3.13
C HIS A 96 8.31 -14.05 3.97
N GLY A 97 8.17 -14.53 5.21
CA GLY A 97 7.08 -14.14 6.11
C GLY A 97 7.05 -12.66 6.50
N ILE A 98 8.18 -11.94 6.43
CA ILE A 98 8.24 -10.54 6.86
C ILE A 98 7.44 -9.61 5.95
N TYR A 99 7.32 -9.95 4.66
CA TYR A 99 6.67 -9.08 3.67
C TYR A 99 5.16 -9.05 3.88
N VAL A 100 4.52 -10.20 4.14
CA VAL A 100 3.09 -10.28 4.48
C VAL A 100 2.79 -9.59 5.81
N ALA A 101 3.68 -9.75 6.80
CA ALA A 101 3.56 -9.06 8.07
C ALA A 101 3.72 -7.53 7.91
N SER A 102 4.64 -7.08 7.05
CA SER A 102 4.83 -5.64 6.76
C SER A 102 3.59 -5.05 6.08
N LEU A 103 3.03 -5.73 5.07
CA LEU A 103 1.77 -5.34 4.42
C LEU A 103 0.67 -5.11 5.46
N SER A 104 0.32 -6.16 6.21
CA SER A 104 -0.73 -6.10 7.25
C SER A 104 -0.45 -5.02 8.31
N GLY A 105 0.80 -4.92 8.77
CA GLY A 105 1.20 -3.93 9.78
C GLY A 105 1.09 -2.50 9.29
N SER A 106 1.45 -2.24 8.04
CA SER A 106 1.33 -0.91 7.42
C SER A 106 -0.12 -0.51 7.16
N HIS A 107 -1.01 -1.44 6.79
CA HIS A 107 -2.45 -1.16 6.66
C HIS A 107 -3.05 -0.74 8.01
N ALA A 108 -2.72 -1.47 9.09
CA ALA A 108 -3.18 -1.15 10.43
C ALA A 108 -2.74 0.26 10.86
N LYS A 109 -1.47 0.62 10.60
CA LYS A 109 -0.94 1.96 10.89
C LYS A 109 -1.65 3.06 10.09
N LEU A 110 -1.87 2.84 8.79
CA LEU A 110 -2.55 3.83 7.95
C LEU A 110 -4.02 3.99 8.32
N ARG A 111 -4.76 2.89 8.58
CA ARG A 111 -6.15 2.95 9.06
C ARG A 111 -6.27 3.74 10.36
N ALA A 112 -5.38 3.49 11.33
CA ALA A 112 -5.37 4.26 12.58
C ALA A 112 -5.14 5.77 12.35
N MET A 113 -4.20 6.12 11.46
CA MET A 113 -3.94 7.52 11.11
C MET A 113 -5.11 8.18 10.36
N ILE A 114 -5.76 7.45 9.45
CA ILE A 114 -6.97 7.91 8.76
C ILE A 114 -8.08 8.18 9.78
N ASP A 115 -8.30 7.27 10.73
CA ASP A 115 -9.30 7.45 11.80
C ASP A 115 -9.01 8.69 12.65
N ASP A 116 -7.74 8.93 13.00
CA ASP A 116 -7.31 10.15 13.71
C ASP A 116 -7.63 11.42 12.92
N VAL A 117 -7.27 11.46 11.63
CA VAL A 117 -7.55 12.59 10.73
C VAL A 117 -9.05 12.85 10.63
N GLN A 118 -9.85 11.80 10.42
CA GLN A 118 -11.29 11.90 10.26
C GLN A 118 -11.98 12.41 11.54
N ARG A 119 -11.54 11.96 12.72
CA ARG A 119 -12.07 12.45 14.00
C ARG A 119 -11.80 13.94 14.23
N CYS A 120 -10.69 14.46 13.72
CA CYS A 120 -10.34 15.88 13.84
C CYS A 120 -10.89 16.75 12.72
N ARG A 121 -11.50 16.19 11.67
CA ARG A 121 -11.92 16.90 10.46
C ARG A 121 -12.95 18.01 10.70
N THR A 122 -13.77 17.89 11.74
CA THR A 122 -14.76 18.93 12.12
C THR A 122 -14.13 20.26 12.56
N SER A 123 -12.81 20.30 12.76
CA SER A 123 -12.07 21.49 13.21
C SER A 123 -11.55 22.41 12.09
N VAL A 124 -11.82 22.10 10.81
CA VAL A 124 -11.33 22.91 9.68
C VAL A 124 -12.27 24.08 9.43
N GLY A 125 -11.75 25.30 9.60
CA GLY A 125 -12.49 26.54 9.41
C GLY A 125 -13.13 26.70 8.03
N GLU A 126 -14.24 27.44 8.00
CA GLU A 126 -15.00 27.77 6.80
C GLU A 126 -14.12 28.55 5.80
N GLY A 127 -13.91 28.00 4.59
CA GLY A 127 -13.16 28.66 3.52
C GLY A 127 -12.66 27.71 2.42
N ASP A 128 -12.32 28.27 1.26
CA ASP A 128 -11.90 27.52 0.06
C ASP A 128 -10.67 26.62 0.32
N ALA A 129 -9.68 27.12 1.07
CA ALA A 129 -8.48 26.35 1.40
C ALA A 129 -8.79 25.12 2.28
N GLY A 130 -9.64 25.27 3.30
CA GLY A 130 -10.05 24.19 4.19
C GLY A 130 -10.86 23.12 3.45
N TYR A 131 -11.77 23.57 2.56
CA TYR A 131 -12.52 22.68 1.68
C TYR A 131 -11.60 21.87 0.76
N ARG A 132 -10.65 22.52 0.09
CA ARG A 132 -9.69 21.84 -0.80
C ARG A 132 -8.85 20.81 -0.06
N ILE A 133 -8.35 21.14 1.14
CA ILE A 133 -7.59 20.21 1.99
C ILE A 133 -8.45 18.98 2.32
N SER A 134 -9.71 19.19 2.71
CA SER A 134 -10.64 18.10 2.98
C SER A 134 -10.92 17.18 1.78
N ILE A 135 -10.98 17.75 0.57
CA ILE A 135 -11.17 16.96 -0.66
C ILE A 135 -9.94 16.11 -0.97
N TYR A 136 -8.74 16.68 -0.85
CA TYR A 136 -7.49 15.94 -1.07
C TYR A 136 -7.30 14.84 -0.03
N GLU A 137 -7.57 15.14 1.24
CA GLU A 137 -7.56 14.16 2.33
C GLU A 137 -8.46 12.97 2.00
N LEU A 138 -9.73 13.20 1.68
CA LEU A 138 -10.66 12.14 1.28
C LEU A 138 -10.19 11.34 0.07
N THR A 139 -9.63 12.03 -0.93
CA THR A 139 -9.18 11.39 -2.17
C THR A 139 -8.02 10.43 -1.90
N VAL A 140 -7.04 10.86 -1.08
CA VAL A 140 -5.92 10.00 -0.67
C VAL A 140 -6.43 8.85 0.20
N THR A 141 -7.32 9.13 1.16
CA THR A 141 -7.91 8.11 2.05
C THR A 141 -8.63 7.03 1.24
N ASN A 142 -9.49 7.39 0.29
CA ASN A 142 -10.22 6.40 -0.51
C ASN A 142 -9.26 5.56 -1.37
N ALA A 143 -8.27 6.19 -2.03
CA ALA A 143 -7.29 5.46 -2.82
C ALA A 143 -6.47 4.46 -1.98
N LEU A 144 -6.16 4.80 -0.72
CA LEU A 144 -5.51 3.88 0.22
C LEU A 144 -6.41 2.71 0.62
N LEU A 145 -7.70 2.95 0.86
CA LEU A 145 -8.65 1.89 1.20
C LEU A 145 -8.82 0.91 0.03
N ASP A 146 -8.91 1.41 -1.20
CA ASP A 146 -8.96 0.58 -2.41
C ASP A 146 -7.66 -0.24 -2.57
N LEU A 147 -6.50 0.37 -2.30
CA LEU A 147 -5.22 -0.34 -2.29
C LEU A 147 -5.22 -1.46 -1.24
N PHE A 148 -5.70 -1.20 -0.02
CA PHE A 148 -5.73 -2.23 1.03
C PHE A 148 -6.61 -3.40 0.64
N GLU A 149 -7.78 -3.14 0.04
CA GLU A 149 -8.64 -4.20 -0.44
C GLU A 149 -7.94 -5.05 -1.50
N LEU A 150 -7.27 -4.42 -2.45
CA LEU A 150 -6.50 -5.13 -3.48
C LEU A 150 -5.33 -5.92 -2.90
N GLU A 151 -4.57 -5.34 -1.97
CA GLU A 151 -3.45 -6.00 -1.30
C GLU A 151 -3.92 -7.18 -0.43
N GLU A 152 -5.01 -7.02 0.32
CA GLU A 152 -5.55 -8.03 1.24
C GLU A 152 -6.27 -9.17 0.52
N GLN A 153 -7.06 -8.87 -0.51
CA GLN A 153 -7.90 -9.86 -1.19
C GLN A 153 -7.19 -10.55 -2.35
N GLN A 154 -6.14 -9.96 -2.92
CA GLN A 154 -5.48 -10.50 -4.12
C GLN A 154 -3.98 -10.69 -3.90
N LEU A 155 -3.25 -9.64 -3.54
CA LEU A 155 -1.79 -9.72 -3.47
C LEU A 155 -1.29 -10.68 -2.37
N ILE A 156 -1.76 -10.51 -1.13
CA ILE A 156 -1.35 -11.36 0.00
C ILE A 156 -1.63 -12.83 -0.28
N PRO A 157 -2.84 -13.23 -0.73
CA PRO A 157 -3.11 -14.61 -1.13
C PRO A 157 -2.13 -15.16 -2.18
N GLU A 158 -1.83 -14.38 -3.23
CA GLU A 158 -0.90 -14.83 -4.28
C GLU A 158 0.56 -14.89 -3.79
N ILE A 159 1.00 -13.98 -2.91
CA ILE A 159 2.29 -14.09 -2.23
C ILE A 159 2.38 -15.41 -1.46
N VAL A 160 1.37 -15.71 -0.63
CA VAL A 160 1.35 -16.91 0.21
C VAL A 160 1.34 -18.18 -0.66
N LYS A 161 0.61 -18.16 -1.78
CA LYS A 161 0.57 -19.27 -2.74
C LYS A 161 1.93 -19.48 -3.40
N ALA A 162 2.58 -18.43 -3.90
CA ALA A 162 3.89 -18.52 -4.52
C ALA A 162 4.97 -18.95 -3.49
N GLN A 163 4.92 -18.45 -2.26
CA GLN A 163 5.80 -18.90 -1.15
C GLN A 163 5.66 -20.40 -0.89
N LYS A 164 4.42 -20.93 -0.87
CA LYS A 164 4.17 -22.36 -0.71
C LYS A 164 4.70 -23.18 -1.89
N ALA A 165 4.55 -22.67 -3.12
CA ALA A 165 5.04 -23.33 -4.33
C ALA A 165 6.57 -23.52 -4.30
N ILE A 166 7.29 -22.59 -3.69
CA ILE A 166 8.76 -22.65 -3.56
C ILE A 166 9.26 -23.21 -2.22
N HIS A 167 8.37 -23.76 -1.38
CA HIS A 167 8.70 -24.27 -0.04
C HIS A 167 9.39 -23.23 0.88
N ALA A 168 8.99 -21.97 0.78
CA ALA A 168 9.42 -20.88 1.66
C ALA A 168 8.42 -20.69 2.80
N TYR A 169 8.58 -21.47 3.87
CA TYR A 169 7.75 -21.42 5.09
C TYR A 169 8.36 -20.50 6.15
#